data_AF-A0A3M2UMG4-F1
#
_entry.id   AF-A0A3M2UMG4-F1
#
_cell.length_a   1.000
_cell.length_b   1.000
_cell.length_c   1.000
_cell.angle_alpha   90.00
_cell.angle_beta   90.00
_cell.angle_gamma   90.00
#
_symmetry.space_group_name_H-M   'P 1'
#
loop_
_entity.id
_entity.type
_entity.pdbx_description
1 polymer ?
#
loop_
_entity_poly.entity_id
_entity_poly.type
_entity_poly.pdbx_seq_one_letter_code
_entity_poly.pdbx_strand_id
1 'polypeptide(L)'
;MAAVASIFITPWNLFNNPEVIHYTLDVLAACIGPLFGILLVDYYLIKKQQIDVDALFNDTPSGRYWYTNGINWIAVKALLLTALVGL
;
A
#
# COMPACT_ATOMS: atom_id res chain seq x y z
N MET A 1 8.12 15.78 -12.89
CA MET A 1 8.24 16.00 -11.43
C MET A 1 8.81 14.78 -10.72
N ALA A 2 8.28 13.57 -10.94
CA ALA A 2 8.84 12.33 -10.39
C ALA A 2 10.35 12.15 -10.66
N ALA A 3 10.80 12.41 -11.89
CA ALA A 3 12.22 12.31 -12.28
C ALA A 3 13.15 13.32 -11.55
N VAL A 4 12.61 14.44 -11.07
CA VAL A 4 13.38 15.43 -10.30
C VAL A 4 13.47 14.97 -8.84
N ALA A 5 12.36 14.49 -8.27
CA ALA A 5 12.31 13.96 -6.91
C ALA A 5 13.23 12.74 -6.71
N SER A 6 13.39 11.88 -7.72
CA SER A 6 14.28 10.71 -7.64
C SER A 6 15.76 11.06 -7.48
N ILE A 7 16.19 12.23 -7.98
CA ILE A 7 17.59 12.69 -7.84
C ILE A 7 17.87 13.11 -6.39
N PHE A 8 16.89 13.72 -5.71
CA PHE A 8 17.01 14.15 -4.31
C PHE A 8 17.04 12.99 -3.31
N ILE A 9 16.49 11.84 -3.67
CA ILE A 9 16.60 10.62 -2.85
C ILE A 9 18.07 10.14 -2.80
N THR A 10 18.95 10.66 -3.67
CA THR A 10 20.38 10.33 -3.74
C THR A 10 20.59 8.82 -3.64
N PRO A 11 20.02 8.03 -4.57
CA PRO A 11 20.00 6.57 -4.45
C PRO A 11 21.41 5.97 -4.31
N TRP A 12 22.43 6.62 -4.86
CA TRP A 12 23.84 6.25 -4.70
C TRP A 12 24.31 6.25 -3.23
N ASN A 13 23.75 7.10 -2.37
CA ASN A 13 24.07 7.10 -0.94
C ASN A 13 23.42 5.91 -0.20
N LEU A 14 22.26 5.43 -0.67
CA LEU A 14 21.67 4.18 -0.19
C LEU A 14 22.50 2.96 -0.58
N PHE A 15 23.05 2.92 -1.80
CA PHE A 15 23.84 1.78 -2.30
C PHE A 15 25.27 1.72 -1.76
N ASN A 16 25.81 2.83 -1.22
CA ASN A 16 27.17 2.86 -0.66
C ASN A 16 27.30 2.20 0.73
N ASN A 17 26.18 1.95 1.42
CA ASN A 17 26.18 1.27 2.72
C ASN A 17 25.42 -0.06 2.62
N PRO A 18 26.08 -1.22 2.80
CA PRO A 18 25.42 -2.53 2.69
C PRO A 18 24.29 -2.71 3.69
N GLU A 19 24.38 -2.12 4.89
CA GLU A 19 23.29 -2.15 5.89
C GLU A 19 22.02 -1.40 5.43
N VAL A 20 22.19 -0.29 4.71
CA VAL A 20 21.07 0.54 4.25
C VAL A 20 20.30 -0.15 3.12
N ILE A 21 20.98 -0.94 2.29
CA ILE A 21 20.34 -1.76 1.25
C ILE A 21 19.40 -2.79 1.88
N HIS A 22 19.90 -3.57 2.85
CA HIS A 22 19.10 -4.58 3.53
C HIS A 22 17.90 -3.97 4.25
N TYR A 23 18.13 -2.91 5.04
CA TYR A 23 17.05 -2.22 5.75
C TYR A 23 15.96 -1.68 4.80
N THR A 24 16.36 -1.10 3.66
CA THR A 24 15.40 -0.55 2.69
C THR A 24 14.57 -1.67 2.05
N LEU A 25 15.20 -2.80 1.69
CA LEU A 25 14.51 -3.96 1.14
C LEU A 25 13.54 -4.59 2.15
N ASP A 26 13.98 -4.72 3.41
CA ASP A 26 13.17 -5.31 4.48
C ASP A 26 11.93 -4.44 4.77
N VAL A 27 12.10 -3.11 4.86
CA VAL A 27 10.97 -2.18 5.05
C VAL A 27 10.01 -2.19 3.86
N LEU A 28 10.53 -2.23 2.62
CA LEU A 28 9.70 -2.34 1.42
C LEU A 28 8.92 -3.66 1.40
N ALA A 29 9.58 -4.78 1.71
CA ALA A 29 8.96 -6.09 1.75
C ALA A 29 7.88 -6.17 2.86
N ALA A 30 8.19 -5.66 4.06
CA ALA A 30 7.28 -5.62 5.20
C ALA A 30 6.04 -4.75 4.95
N CYS A 31 6.14 -3.71 4.10
CA CYS A 31 4.98 -2.90 3.71
C CYS A 31 4.19 -3.51 2.54
N ILE A 32 4.88 -3.97 1.50
CA ILE A 32 4.26 -4.44 0.26
C ILE A 32 3.57 -5.79 0.47
N GLY A 33 4.17 -6.71 1.22
CA GLY A 33 3.62 -8.05 1.45
C GLY A 33 2.20 -8.02 2.03
N PRO A 34 1.98 -7.34 3.18
CA PRO A 34 0.65 -7.25 3.77
C PRO A 34 -0.35 -6.45 2.94
N LEU A 35 0.11 -5.42 2.23
CA LEU A 35 -0.74 -4.66 1.32
C LEU A 35 -1.33 -5.55 0.23
N PHE A 36 -0.50 -6.38 -0.42
CA PHE A 36 -0.98 -7.36 -1.39
C PHE A 36 -1.86 -8.44 -0.73
N GLY A 37 -1.53 -8.88 0.49
CA GLY A 37 -2.35 -9.83 1.23
C GLY A 37 -3.78 -9.32 1.48
N ILE A 38 -3.91 -8.07 1.93
CA ILE A 38 -5.21 -7.42 2.14
C ILE A 38 -5.99 -7.33 0.82
N LEU A 39 -5.33 -6.94 -0.27
CA LEU A 39 -5.95 -6.86 -1.60
C LEU A 39 -6.44 -8.23 -2.10
N LEU A 40 -5.63 -9.28 -1.95
CA LEU A 40 -6.00 -10.64 -2.35
C LEU A 40 -7.20 -11.16 -1.55
N VAL A 41 -7.20 -10.96 -0.24
CA VAL A 41 -8.32 -11.36 0.63
C VAL A 41 -9.58 -10.58 0.28
N ASP A 42 -9.47 -9.27 0.11
CA ASP A 42 -10.60 -8.42 -0.24
C ASP A 42 -11.20 -8.80 -1.60
N TYR A 43 -10.36 -9.06 -2.60
CA TYR A 43 -10.81 -9.42 -3.93
C TYR A 43 -11.37 -10.85 -4.02
N TYR A 44 -10.63 -11.86 -3.56
CA TYR A 44 -11.00 -13.27 -3.76
C TYR A 44 -11.97 -13.79 -2.69
N LEU A 45 -11.78 -13.45 -1.41
CA LEU A 45 -12.58 -14.02 -0.31
C LEU A 45 -13.82 -13.16 -0.01
N ILE A 46 -13.64 -11.84 0.11
CA ILE A 46 -14.74 -10.94 0.51
C ILE A 46 -15.63 -10.60 -0.68
N LYS A 47 -15.05 -10.06 -1.75
CA LYS A 47 -15.79 -9.62 -2.94
C LYS A 47 -16.04 -10.74 -3.95
N LYS A 48 -15.43 -11.91 -3.76
CA LYS A 48 -15.60 -13.08 -4.64
C LYS A 48 -15.42 -12.73 -6.13
N GLN A 49 -14.40 -11.93 -6.43
CA GLN A 49 -14.05 -11.44 -7.77
C GLN A 49 -15.12 -10.52 -8.42
N GLN A 50 -16.14 -10.09 -7.67
CA GLN A 50 -17.15 -9.15 -8.13
C GLN A 50 -16.79 -7.73 -7.69
N ILE A 51 -16.24 -6.96 -8.63
CA ILE A 51 -15.93 -5.54 -8.45
C ILE A 51 -16.63 -4.72 -9.52
N ASP A 52 -17.28 -3.67 -9.05
CA ASP A 52 -17.90 -2.64 -9.87
C ASP A 52 -16.82 -1.62 -10.29
N VAL A 53 -16.43 -1.64 -11.57
CA VAL A 53 -15.35 -0.79 -12.10
C VAL A 53 -15.78 0.67 -12.14
N ASP A 54 -17.03 0.95 -12.52
CA ASP A 54 -17.53 2.32 -12.59
C ASP A 54 -17.56 2.96 -11.20
N ALA A 55 -17.94 2.19 -10.19
CA ALA A 55 -17.91 2.66 -8.80
C ALA A 55 -16.48 2.91 -8.26
N LEU A 56 -15.43 2.31 -8.83
CA LEU A 56 -14.03 2.58 -8.42
C LEU A 56 -13.59 3.99 -8.82
N PHE A 57 -14.19 4.56 -9.86
CA PHE A 57 -13.92 5.93 -10.31
C PHE A 57 -14.90 6.96 -9.73
N ASN A 58 -15.80 6.54 -8.85
CA ASN A 58 -16.77 7.41 -8.21
C ASN A 58 -16.26 7.87 -6.83
N ASP A 59 -15.87 9.15 -6.75
CA ASP A 59 -15.39 9.83 -5.54
C ASP A 59 -16.48 10.60 -4.80
N THR A 60 -17.75 10.39 -5.12
CA THR A 60 -18.85 11.02 -4.38
C THR A 60 -19.03 10.37 -3.01
N PRO A 61 -19.54 11.12 -2.01
CA PRO A 61 -19.82 10.56 -0.68
C PRO A 61 -20.80 9.37 -0.66
N SER A 62 -21.59 9.21 -1.71
CA SER A 62 -22.51 8.08 -1.92
C SER A 62 -21.88 6.92 -2.71
N GLY A 63 -20.63 7.07 -3.16
CA GLY A 63 -19.89 6.05 -3.88
C GLY A 63 -19.70 4.79 -3.03
N ARG A 64 -19.90 3.62 -3.65
CA ARG A 64 -19.80 2.31 -2.98
C ARG A 64 -18.46 2.06 -2.28
N TYR A 65 -17.37 2.68 -2.77
CA TYR A 65 -16.03 2.57 -2.19
C TYR A 65 -15.53 3.85 -1.52
N TRP A 66 -16.42 4.81 -1.22
CA TRP A 66 -16.06 6.02 -0.49
C TRP A 66 -15.76 5.75 0.99
N TYR A 67 -16.29 4.66 1.56
CA TYR A 67 -16.12 4.30 2.98
C TYR A 67 -16.36 5.50 3.91
N THR A 68 -15.43 5.81 4.82
CA THR A 68 -15.50 6.98 5.70
C THR A 68 -14.57 8.06 5.18
N ASN A 69 -15.13 9.06 4.48
CA ASN A 69 -14.39 10.19 3.91
C ASN A 69 -13.29 9.79 2.91
N GLY A 70 -13.57 8.80 2.06
CA GLY A 70 -12.63 8.25 1.08
C GLY A 70 -11.69 7.17 1.61
N ILE A 71 -11.75 6.82 2.91
CA ILE A 71 -10.77 5.95 3.56
C ILE A 71 -11.43 4.72 4.18
N ASN A 72 -10.90 3.54 3.85
CA ASN A 72 -11.21 2.29 4.55
C ASN A 72 -10.30 2.12 5.78
N TRP A 73 -10.77 2.59 6.94
CA TRP A 73 -10.01 2.51 8.19
C TRP A 73 -9.70 1.09 8.66
N ILE A 74 -10.50 0.09 8.27
CA ILE A 74 -10.25 -1.31 8.62
C ILE A 74 -9.02 -1.80 7.87
N ALA A 75 -8.94 -1.51 6.56
CA ALA A 75 -7.78 -1.83 5.74
C ALA A 75 -6.51 -1.11 6.23
N VAL A 76 -6.61 0.17 6.60
CA VAL A 76 -5.48 0.94 7.16
C VAL A 76 -4.98 0.34 8.47
N LYS A 77 -5.88 0.00 9.40
CA LYS A 77 -5.50 -0.64 10.67
C LYS A 77 -4.86 -2.01 10.46
N ALA A 78 -5.40 -2.81 9.53
CA ALA A 78 -4.83 -4.11 9.18
C ALA A 78 -3.41 -3.96 8.59
N LEU A 79 -3.20 -2.97 7.70
CA LEU A 79 -1.89 -2.68 7.13
C LEU A 79 -0.89 -2.24 8.20
N LEU A 80 -1.28 -1.33 9.09
CA LEU A 80 -0.40 -0.86 10.18
C LEU A 80 -0.03 -2.01 11.13
N LEU A 81 -1.00 -2.84 11.54
CA LEU A 81 -0.75 -3.96 12.42
C LEU A 81 0.21 -4.99 11.79
N THR A 82 0.00 -5.31 10.53
CA THR A 82 0.81 -6.31 9.81
C THR A 82 2.20 -5.80 9.45
N ALA A 83 2.34 -4.53 9.05
CA ALA A 83 3.64 -3.91 8.84
C ALA A 83 4.45 -3.81 10.14
N LEU A 84 3.82 -3.52 11.27
CA LEU A 84 4.48 -3.50 12.59
C LEU A 84 4.91 -4.89 13.08
N VAL A 85 4.24 -5.96 12.66
CA VAL A 85 4.62 -7.34 12.99
C VAL A 85 5.72 -7.86 12.05
N GLY A 86 5.76 -7.39 10.81
CA GLY A 86 6.73 -7.79 9.80
C GLY A 86 8.09 -7.08 9.87
N LEU A 87 8.19 -6.03 10.68
CA LEU A 87 9.39 -5.22 10.89
C LEU A 87 10.00 -5.53 12.27
#